data_AF-A0A6M0CFR9-F1
#
_entry.id   AF-A0A6M0CFR9-F1
#
_cell.length_a   1.000
_cell.length_b   1.000
_cell.length_c   1.000
_cell.angle_alpha   90.00
_cell.angle_beta   90.00
_cell.angle_gamma   90.00
#
_symmetry.space_group_name_H-M   'P 1'
#
loop_
_entity.id
_entity.type
_entity.pdbx_description
1 polymer ?
#
loop_
_entity_poly.entity_id
_entity_poly.type
_entity_poly.pdbx_seq_one_letter_code
_entity_poly.pdbx_strand_id
1 'polypeptide(L)' 'MVGLENIAKIYVMGDVEVRALNGVSLTIEEGEYCSIIGASGSVKFT' A
#
# COMPACT_ATOMS: atom_id res chain seq x y z
N MET A 1 13.45 -11.99 4.64
CA MET A 1 12.57 -11.07 5.38
C MET A 1 12.46 -9.75 4.63
N VAL A 2 11.25 -9.36 4.25
CA VAL A 2 10.92 -8.05 3.67
C VAL A 2 9.86 -7.41 4.56
N GLY A 3 10.07 -6.16 4.96
CA GLY A 3 9.18 -5.43 5.87
C GLY A 3 8.83 -4.04 5.34
N LEU A 4 7.56 -3.68 5.52
CA LEU A 4 7.00 -2.35 5.32
C LEU A 4 6.37 -1.95 6.66
N GLU A 5 6.70 -0.76 7.16
CA GLU A 5 6.17 -0.28 8.42
C GLU A 5 5.53 1.09 8.24
N ASN A 6 4.26 1.19 8.63
CA ASN A 6 3.47 2.42 8.66
C ASN A 6 3.57 3.26 7.36
N ILE A 7 3.56 2.59 6.22
CA ILE A 7 3.69 3.26 4.92
C ILE A 7 2.40 4.01 4.61
N ALA A 8 2.55 5.30 4.33
CA ALA A 8 1.46 6.18 3.92
C ALA A 8 1.84 6.89 2.62
N LYS A 9 0.84 7.08 1.74
CA LYS A 9 1.00 7.82 0.49
C LYS A 9 -0.28 8.59 0.21
N ILE A 10 -0.13 9.89 0.00
CA ILE A 10 -1.24 10.80 -0.29
C ILE A 10 -0.94 11.43 -1.64
N TYR A 11 -1.88 11.30 -2.57
CA TYR A 11 -1.85 12.01 -3.85
C TYR A 11 -2.72 13.25 -3.73
N VAL A 12 -2.17 14.41 -4.09
CA VAL A 12 -2.93 15.66 -4.17
C VAL A 12 -3.32 15.87 -5.62
N MET A 13 -4.63 15.88 -5.88
CA MET A 13 -5.22 16.06 -7.20
C MET A 13 -6.05 17.34 -7.18
N GLY A 14 -5.38 18.48 -7.45
CA GLY A 14 -5.98 19.81 -7.30
C GLY A 14 -6.31 20.09 -5.84
N ASP A 15 -7.59 20.34 -5.55
CA ASP A 15 -8.08 20.62 -4.20
C ASP A 15 -8.46 19.34 -3.42
N VAL A 16 -8.28 18.15 -4.01
CA VAL A 16 -8.66 16.88 -3.40
C VAL A 16 -7.44 16.08 -2.99
N GLU A 17 -7.43 15.62 -1.74
CA GLU A 17 -6.44 14.66 -1.24
C GLU A 17 -6.98 13.22 -1.36
N VAL A 18 -6.21 12.35 -2.00
CA VAL A 18 -6.48 10.92 -2.11
C VAL A 18 -5.44 10.15 -1.33
N ARG A 19 -5.87 9.47 -0.26
CA ARG A 19 -5.01 8.60 0.55
C ARG A 19 -4.87 7.23 -0.12
N ALA A 20 -3.79 7.05 -0.87
CA ALA A 20 -3.47 5.81 -1.55
C ALA A 20 -3.01 4.70 -0.61
N LEU A 21 -2.20 5.05 0.39
CA LEU A 21 -1.82 4.18 1.49
C LEU A 21 -2.03 4.93 2.80
N ASN A 22 -2.62 4.29 3.80
CA ASN A 22 -3.00 4.93 5.06
C ASN A 22 -2.43 4.16 6.26
N GLY A 23 -1.11 4.18 6.42
CA GLY A 23 -0.42 3.54 7.54
C GLY A 23 -0.41 2.01 7.43
N VAL A 24 0.00 1.50 6.27
CA VAL A 24 0.05 0.05 6.00
C VAL A 24 1.39 -0.52 6.49
N SER A 25 1.33 -1.57 7.30
CA SER A 25 2.48 -2.39 7.68
C SER A 25 2.32 -3.81 7.12
N LEU A 26 3.38 -4.35 6.53
CA LEU A 26 3.40 -5.69 5.95
C LEU A 26 4.77 -6.31 6.17
N THR A 27 4.80 -7.54 6.69
CA THR A 27 6.01 -8.34 6.80
C THR A 27 5.83 -9.62 5.99
N ILE A 28 6.84 -9.98 5.20
CA ILE A 28 6.90 -11.22 4.43
C ILE A 28 8.16 -11.96 4.86
N GLU A 29 7.96 -13.14 5.42
CA GLU A 29 9.05 -14.00 5.86
C GLU A 29 9.63 -14.84 4.71
N GLU A 30 10.80 -15.41 4.95
CA GLU A 30 11.44 -16.25 3.96
C GLU A 30 10.62 -17.52 3.69
N GLY A 31 10.38 -17.81 2.41
CA GLY A 31 9.52 -18.92 1.99
C GLY A 31 8.02 -18.59 1.95
N GLU A 32 7.61 -17.39 2.36
CA GLU A 32 6.22 -16.95 2.24
C GLU A 32 5.92 -16.35 0.87
N TYR A 33 4.69 -16.58 0.40
CA TYR A 33 4.17 -15.99 -0.83
C TYR A 33 2.98 -15.11 -0.52
N CYS A 34 3.09 -13.81 -0.81
CA CYS A 34 2.03 -12.83 -0.59
C CYS A 34 1.48 -12.33 -1.93
N SER A 35 0.16 -12.26 -2.05
CA SER A 35 -0.52 -11.62 -3.18
C SER A 35 -1.42 -10.50 -2.67
N ILE A 36 -1.18 -9.28 -3.15
CA ILE A 36 -2.05 -8.14 -2.88
C ILE A 36 -3.28 -8.28 -3.78
N ILE A 37 -4.50 -8.06 -3.31
CA ILE A 37 -5.72 -8.07 -4.14
C ILE A 37 -6.58 -6.86 -3.74
N GLY A 38 -7.21 -6.21 -4.70
CA GLY A 38 -8.10 -5.09 -4.45
C GLY A 38 -8.89 -4.70 -5.70
N ALA A 39 -9.94 -3.91 -5.52
CA ALA A 39 -10.76 -3.39 -6.62
C ALA A 39 -9.92 -2.58 -7.62
N SER A 40 -10.36 -2.46 -8.87
CA SER A 40 -9.73 -1.54 -9.83
C SER A 40 -9.65 -0.13 -9.23
N GLY A 41 -8.46 0.48 -9.24
CA GLY A 41 -8.22 1.79 -8.62
C GLY A 41 -7.86 1.76 -7.13
N SER A 42 -7.79 0.60 -6.47
CA SER A 42 -7.37 0.45 -5.06
C SER A 42 -5.87 0.66 -4.82
N VAL A 43 -5.17 1.23 -5.80
CA VAL A 43 -3.78 1.70 -5.64
C VAL A 43 -2.78 0.57 -5.27
N LYS A 44 -3.14 -0.69 -5.58
CA LYS A 44 -2.33 -1.90 -5.37
C LYS A 44 -0.92 -1.85 -5.96
N PHE A 45 -0.68 -1.01 -6.96
CA PHE A 45 0.59 -0.92 -7.71
C PHE A 45 1.32 0.43 -7.50
N THR A 46 1.30 0.99 -6.29
CA THR A 46 1.86 2.31 -5.99
C THR A 46 3.10 2.27 -5.11
#